data_AF-A0A7C3ZQ56-F1
#
_entry.id   AF-A0A7C3ZQ56-F1
#
_cell.length_a   1.000
_cell.length_b   1.000
_cell.length_c   1.000
_cell.angle_alpha   90.00
_cell.angle_beta   90.00
_cell.angle_gamma   90.00
#
_symmetry.space_group_name_H-M   'P 1'
#
loop_
_entity.id
_entity.type
_entity.pdbx_description
1 polymer ?
#
loop_
_entity_poly.entity_id
_entity_poly.type
_entity_poly.pdbx_seq_one_letter_code
_entity_poly.pdbx_strand_id
1 'polypeptide(L)'
;MPAPQLPVERKWRFLSLENFEKVISGEIEVKGDETPYMKFEVPKVVLDRVTSNSGIYYLTAVKFGDNSGLYFMVDGNDGLIKKALKFLQDEGIGGKRTWGLGKFEMKEDEIQIRESGEFYTTLSLTYPTSLDSVVYWKPVVRGGWINTAKATIRKPKVIMASEGSIFNEAEEGDVINLSIAYSDLSKETGHDVYLNGRSFLVRMVIPDET
;
A
#
# COMPACT_ATOMS: atom_id res chain seq x y z
N MET A 1 23.73 21.97 6.12
CA MET A 1 22.73 21.66 5.07
C MET A 1 21.48 22.44 5.40
N PRO A 2 20.89 23.21 4.46
CA PRO A 2 19.56 23.77 4.70
C PRO A 2 18.59 22.63 4.98
N ALA A 3 17.67 22.83 5.92
CA ALA A 3 16.63 21.83 6.19
C ALA A 3 15.83 21.63 4.88
N PRO A 4 15.57 20.38 4.45
CA PRO A 4 14.71 20.15 3.31
C PRO A 4 13.37 20.82 3.60
N GLN A 5 12.89 21.64 2.66
CA GLN A 5 11.54 22.17 2.76
C GLN A 5 10.60 20.98 2.71
N LEU A 6 9.99 20.65 3.85
CA LEU A 6 8.97 19.63 3.90
C LEU A 6 7.78 20.17 3.10
N PRO A 7 7.33 19.49 2.03
CA PRO A 7 6.16 19.95 1.30
C PRO A 7 5.01 20.08 2.29
N VAL A 8 4.25 21.17 2.15
CA VAL A 8 3.08 21.45 2.97
C VAL A 8 2.18 20.22 2.94
N GLU A 9 2.06 19.52 4.07
CA GLU A 9 1.19 18.33 4.18
C GLU A 9 -0.25 18.78 3.92
N ARG A 10 -0.71 18.54 2.69
CA ARG A 10 -2.12 18.76 2.35
C ARG A 10 -2.96 17.75 3.10
N LYS A 11 -4.14 18.19 3.54
CA LYS A 11 -5.05 17.40 4.37
C LYS A 11 -5.58 16.13 3.68
N TRP A 12 -5.43 16.02 2.36
CA TRP A 12 -6.04 14.98 1.54
C TRP A 12 -5.03 13.89 1.18
N ARG A 13 -5.47 12.63 1.27
CA ARG A 13 -4.64 11.44 1.00
C ARG A 13 -4.87 10.84 -0.38
N PHE A 14 -6.00 11.15 -1.00
CA PHE A 14 -6.42 10.61 -2.29
C PHE A 14 -6.98 11.76 -3.13
N LEU A 15 -6.84 11.61 -4.44
CA LEU A 15 -7.40 12.50 -5.45
C LEU A 15 -8.21 11.65 -6.43
N SER A 16 -9.27 12.23 -6.98
CA SER A 16 -9.92 11.70 -8.19
C SER A 16 -8.93 11.62 -9.34
N LEU A 17 -9.21 10.78 -10.33
CA LEU A 17 -8.35 10.67 -11.52
C LEU A 17 -8.13 12.03 -12.19
N GLU A 18 -9.19 12.83 -12.33
CA GLU A 18 -9.11 14.17 -12.92
C GLU A 18 -8.18 15.09 -12.14
N ASN A 19 -8.30 15.13 -10.80
CA ASN A 19 -7.44 15.96 -9.97
C ASN A 19 -6.01 15.42 -9.92
N PHE A 20 -5.82 14.10 -9.96
CA PHE A 20 -4.51 13.48 -10.03
C PHE A 20 -3.78 13.84 -11.32
N GLU A 21 -4.46 13.76 -12.47
CA GLU A 21 -3.90 14.14 -13.78
C GLU A 21 -3.46 15.61 -13.81
N LYS A 22 -4.25 16.53 -13.24
CA LYS A 22 -3.88 17.94 -13.08
C LYS A 22 -2.62 18.13 -12.25
N VAL A 23 -2.51 17.39 -11.12
CA VAL A 23 -1.34 17.48 -10.24
C VAL A 23 -0.08 16.99 -10.95
N ILE A 24 -0.14 15.86 -11.65
CA ILE A 24 1.04 15.33 -12.36
C ILE A 24 1.39 16.15 -13.60
N SER A 25 0.48 16.95 -14.16
CA SER A 25 0.80 17.92 -15.21
C SER A 25 1.37 19.25 -14.67
N GLY A 26 1.50 19.40 -13.34
CA GLY A 26 2.09 20.58 -12.69
C GLY A 26 1.08 21.57 -12.09
N GLU A 27 -0.23 21.30 -12.15
CA GLU A 27 -1.23 22.15 -11.50
C GLU A 27 -1.35 21.82 -10.01
N ILE A 28 -0.82 22.70 -9.15
CA ILE A 28 -0.80 22.43 -7.71
C ILE A 28 -2.14 22.81 -7.04
N GLU A 29 -2.99 23.66 -7.61
CA GLU A 29 -4.25 24.10 -6.98
C GLU A 29 -5.45 23.19 -7.28
N VAL A 30 -5.44 21.97 -6.73
CA VAL A 30 -6.62 21.08 -6.73
C VAL A 30 -7.38 21.12 -5.41
N LYS A 31 -8.70 20.97 -5.46
CA LYS A 31 -9.53 20.69 -4.27
C LYS A 31 -9.48 19.20 -3.97
N GLY A 32 -9.35 18.83 -2.70
CA GLY A 32 -9.40 17.43 -2.32
C GLY A 32 -10.79 16.85 -2.38
N ASP A 33 -10.81 15.56 -2.67
CA ASP A 33 -12.02 14.78 -2.78
C ASP A 33 -12.40 14.15 -1.42
N GLU A 34 -13.70 13.97 -1.19
CA GLU A 34 -14.18 13.24 -0.03
C GLU A 34 -13.90 11.74 -0.19
N THR A 35 -13.41 11.09 0.86
CA THR A 35 -13.16 9.65 0.82
C THR A 35 -14.45 8.87 1.05
N PRO A 36 -14.85 7.95 0.15
CA PRO A 36 -16.13 7.24 0.24
C PRO A 36 -16.06 6.03 1.19
N TYR A 37 -15.33 6.17 2.29
CA TYR A 37 -15.23 5.16 3.34
C TYR A 37 -15.10 5.84 4.70
N MET A 38 -15.55 5.14 5.73
CA MET A 38 -15.35 5.54 7.12
C MET A 38 -14.59 4.46 7.89
N LYS A 39 -13.75 4.90 8.82
CA LYS A 39 -13.15 4.02 9.83
C LYS A 39 -14.01 4.08 11.08
N PHE A 40 -14.20 2.93 11.71
CA PHE A 40 -14.87 2.84 12.98
C PHE A 40 -14.19 1.80 13.85
N GLU A 41 -14.31 1.97 15.16
CA GLU A 41 -13.74 1.05 16.13
C GLU A 41 -14.83 0.17 16.71
N VAL A 42 -14.60 -1.14 16.68
CA VAL A 42 -15.48 -2.14 17.26
C VAL A 42 -14.85 -2.60 18.57
N PRO A 43 -15.43 -2.23 19.73
CA PRO A 43 -14.97 -2.76 21.01
C PRO A 43 -15.25 -4.26 21.11
N LYS A 44 -14.29 -5.00 21.62
CA LYS A 44 -14.36 -6.44 21.84
C LYS A 44 -13.77 -6.78 23.19
N VAL A 45 -14.25 -7.89 23.75
CA VAL A 45 -13.78 -8.40 25.03
C VAL A 45 -13.13 -9.76 24.81
N VAL A 46 -12.02 -9.98 25.48
CA VAL A 46 -11.43 -11.30 25.73
C VAL A 46 -11.77 -11.66 27.17
N LEU A 47 -12.34 -12.84 27.38
CA LEU A 47 -12.56 -13.39 28.71
C LEU A 47 -11.54 -14.49 28.96
N ASP A 48 -10.87 -14.43 30.11
CA ASP A 48 -10.06 -15.53 30.60
C ASP A 48 -10.95 -16.75 30.88
N ARG A 49 -10.53 -17.92 30.41
CA ARG A 49 -11.36 -19.13 30.45
C ARG A 49 -11.51 -19.74 31.84
N VAL A 50 -10.63 -19.42 32.78
CA VAL A 50 -10.63 -19.99 34.14
C VAL A 50 -11.24 -19.01 35.13
N THR A 51 -10.81 -17.75 35.07
CA THR A 51 -11.16 -16.69 36.03
C THR A 51 -12.31 -15.80 35.57
N SER A 52 -12.72 -15.89 34.30
CA SER A 52 -13.68 -14.95 33.68
C SER A 52 -13.25 -13.47 33.74
N ASN A 53 -11.98 -13.19 33.99
CA ASN A 53 -11.44 -11.84 33.92
C ASN A 53 -11.54 -11.29 32.49
N SER A 54 -12.05 -10.07 32.36
CA SER A 54 -12.27 -9.42 31.06
C SER A 54 -11.15 -8.46 30.69
N GLY A 55 -10.66 -8.55 29.46
CA GLY A 55 -9.82 -7.53 28.81
C GLY A 55 -10.52 -6.95 27.59
N ILE A 56 -10.55 -5.62 27.47
CA ILE A 56 -11.11 -4.93 26.30
C ILE A 56 -10.02 -4.68 25.25
N TYR A 57 -10.38 -4.83 23.98
CA TYR A 57 -9.57 -4.39 22.84
C TYR A 57 -10.46 -3.80 21.76
N TYR A 58 -9.88 -2.96 20.91
CA TYR A 58 -10.60 -2.32 19.81
C TYR A 58 -10.12 -2.85 18.48
N LEU A 59 -11.06 -3.11 17.59
CA LEU A 59 -10.78 -3.46 16.21
C LEU A 59 -11.18 -2.29 15.32
N THR A 60 -10.21 -1.71 14.61
CA THR A 60 -10.50 -0.75 13.55
C THR A 60 -10.99 -1.49 12.31
N ALA A 61 -12.21 -1.18 11.87
CA ALA A 61 -12.79 -1.65 10.63
C ALA A 61 -13.02 -0.49 9.66
N VAL A 62 -13.07 -0.81 8.37
CA VAL A 62 -13.42 0.12 7.30
C VAL A 62 -14.80 -0.28 6.78
N LYS A 63 -15.71 0.70 6.69
CA LYS A 63 -16.99 0.56 6.00
C LYS A 63 -16.96 1.44 4.77
N PHE A 64 -17.23 0.84 3.62
CA PHE A 64 -17.42 1.55 2.35
C PHE A 64 -18.84 2.11 2.27
N GLY A 65 -18.97 3.27 1.63
CA GLY A 65 -20.27 3.83 1.24
C GLY A 65 -20.91 3.02 0.12
N ASP A 66 -22.12 3.43 -0.28
CA ASP A 66 -22.80 2.79 -1.41
C ASP A 66 -22.01 3.01 -2.71
N ASN A 67 -21.92 1.97 -3.52
CA ASN A 67 -21.15 1.96 -4.77
C ASN A 67 -19.68 2.36 -4.63
N SER A 68 -19.07 2.11 -3.46
CA SER A 68 -17.63 2.35 -3.25
C SER A 68 -16.89 1.10 -2.80
N GLY A 69 -15.57 1.13 -2.99
CA GLY A 69 -14.70 0.01 -2.71
C GLY A 69 -13.22 0.39 -2.85
N LEU A 70 -12.38 -0.61 -3.08
CA LEU A 70 -10.97 -0.43 -3.39
C LEU A 70 -10.69 -0.97 -4.77
N TYR A 71 -9.69 -0.39 -5.43
CA TYR A 71 -9.12 -0.93 -6.66
C TYR A 71 -7.60 -0.89 -6.56
N PHE A 72 -6.95 -1.62 -7.45
CA PHE A 72 -5.53 -1.50 -7.73
C PHE A 72 -5.32 -1.77 -9.22
N MET A 73 -4.17 -1.36 -9.73
CA MET A 73 -3.84 -1.51 -11.15
C MET A 73 -2.80 -2.61 -11.33
N VAL A 74 -2.87 -3.27 -12.48
CA VAL A 74 -1.87 -4.24 -12.93
C VAL A 74 -1.49 -3.85 -14.35
N ASP A 75 -0.20 -3.70 -14.57
CA ASP A 75 0.35 -3.57 -15.92
C ASP A 75 1.11 -4.86 -16.26
N GLY A 76 0.86 -5.41 -17.45
CA GLY A 76 1.40 -6.69 -17.91
C GLY A 76 0.52 -7.92 -17.61
N ASN A 77 1.15 -9.09 -17.51
CA ASN A 77 0.45 -10.37 -17.40
C ASN A 77 -0.15 -10.58 -16.00
N ASP A 78 -1.48 -10.64 -15.94
CA ASP A 78 -2.26 -10.71 -14.71
C ASP A 78 -2.86 -12.11 -14.42
N GLY A 79 -2.56 -13.13 -15.24
CA GLY A 79 -3.26 -14.41 -15.18
C GLY A 79 -3.14 -15.15 -13.84
N LEU A 80 -2.00 -15.02 -13.16
CA LEU A 80 -1.82 -15.55 -11.79
C LEU A 80 -2.53 -14.69 -10.75
N ILE A 81 -2.50 -13.37 -10.92
CA ILE A 81 -3.17 -12.42 -10.01
C ILE A 81 -4.67 -12.67 -10.04
N LYS A 82 -5.29 -12.80 -11.21
CA LYS A 82 -6.71 -13.13 -11.38
C LYS A 82 -7.11 -14.41 -10.67
N LYS A 83 -6.33 -15.48 -10.84
CA LYS A 83 -6.57 -16.76 -10.15
C LYS A 83 -6.47 -16.61 -8.62
N ALA A 84 -5.48 -15.87 -8.13
CA ALA A 84 -5.31 -15.61 -6.71
C ALA A 84 -6.49 -14.78 -6.15
N LEU A 85 -6.90 -13.71 -6.84
CA LEU A 85 -8.04 -12.88 -6.43
C LEU A 85 -9.35 -13.66 -6.41
N LYS A 86 -9.58 -14.55 -7.38
CA LYS A 86 -10.76 -15.43 -7.40
C LYS A 86 -10.85 -16.34 -6.17
N PHE A 87 -9.72 -16.75 -5.62
CA PHE A 87 -9.68 -17.49 -4.35
C PHE A 87 -9.85 -16.54 -3.15
N LEU A 88 -9.16 -15.40 -3.18
CA LEU A 88 -9.16 -14.42 -2.08
C LEU A 88 -10.50 -13.69 -1.91
N GLN A 89 -11.36 -13.63 -2.94
CA GLN A 89 -12.68 -13.02 -2.83
C GLN A 89 -13.55 -13.74 -1.78
N ASP A 90 -13.41 -15.06 -1.69
CA ASP A 90 -14.16 -15.92 -0.77
C ASP A 90 -13.47 -16.04 0.60
N GLU A 91 -12.14 -16.15 0.61
CA GLU A 91 -11.32 -16.23 1.83
C GLU A 91 -11.17 -14.89 2.57
N GLY A 92 -11.24 -13.78 1.83
CA GLY A 92 -11.01 -12.43 2.28
C GLY A 92 -9.54 -12.02 2.39
N ILE A 93 -9.29 -10.71 2.36
CA ILE A 93 -7.97 -10.08 2.52
C ILE A 93 -7.89 -9.38 3.87
N GLY A 94 -6.78 -9.59 4.59
CA GLY A 94 -6.48 -8.88 5.85
C GLY A 94 -6.92 -9.63 7.11
N GLY A 95 -7.31 -8.87 8.13
CA GLY A 95 -7.58 -9.37 9.48
C GLY A 95 -9.02 -9.86 9.70
N LYS A 96 -9.21 -10.77 10.67
CA LYS A 96 -10.53 -11.29 11.10
C LYS A 96 -11.43 -11.80 9.96
N ARG A 97 -10.82 -12.48 8.97
CA ARG A 97 -11.50 -13.13 7.84
C ARG A 97 -12.58 -14.13 8.27
N THR A 98 -12.37 -14.83 9.39
CA THR A 98 -13.35 -15.74 9.99
C THR A 98 -14.63 -15.05 10.48
N TRP A 99 -14.62 -13.73 10.63
CA TRP A 99 -15.80 -12.93 10.95
C TRP A 99 -16.49 -12.35 9.70
N GLY A 100 -16.06 -12.77 8.51
CA GLY A 100 -16.57 -12.29 7.23
C GLY A 100 -15.91 -11.00 6.72
N LEU A 101 -14.92 -10.45 7.44
CA LEU A 101 -14.21 -9.24 7.00
C LEU A 101 -13.25 -9.53 5.85
N GLY A 102 -13.11 -8.55 4.96
CA GLY A 102 -12.14 -8.58 3.86
C GLY A 102 -12.59 -9.37 2.63
N LYS A 103 -13.79 -9.97 2.64
CA LYS A 103 -14.43 -10.54 1.44
C LYS A 103 -14.81 -9.43 0.47
N PHE A 104 -14.82 -9.74 -0.81
CA PHE A 104 -15.12 -8.79 -1.87
C PHE A 104 -15.69 -9.49 -3.10
N GLU A 105 -16.23 -8.71 -4.04
CA GLU A 105 -16.49 -9.13 -5.40
C GLU A 105 -15.51 -8.41 -6.33
N MET A 106 -14.92 -9.14 -7.26
CA MET A 106 -13.97 -8.57 -8.22
C MET A 106 -14.70 -8.16 -9.50
N LYS A 107 -14.39 -6.94 -9.98
CA LYS A 107 -14.72 -6.49 -11.32
C LYS A 107 -13.43 -6.04 -12.00
N GLU A 108 -13.38 -6.25 -13.31
CA GLU A 108 -12.26 -5.80 -14.15
C GLU A 108 -12.70 -4.55 -14.88
N ASP A 109 -11.80 -3.57 -14.95
CA ASP A 109 -11.99 -2.33 -15.67
C ASP A 109 -10.63 -1.83 -16.16
N GLU A 110 -10.65 -0.95 -17.16
CA GLU A 110 -9.45 -0.33 -17.72
C GLU A 110 -9.40 1.14 -17.32
N ILE A 111 -8.23 1.60 -16.90
CA ILE A 111 -7.98 2.99 -16.55
C ILE A 111 -6.79 3.49 -17.37
N GLN A 112 -6.97 4.65 -17.98
CA GLN A 112 -5.90 5.35 -18.67
C GLN A 112 -5.56 6.60 -17.86
N ILE A 113 -4.27 6.78 -17.56
CA ILE A 113 -3.74 7.94 -16.86
C ILE A 113 -2.99 8.79 -17.86
N ARG A 114 -3.39 10.06 -17.99
CA ARG A 114 -2.69 11.04 -18.81
C ARG A 114 -1.48 11.58 -18.06
N GLU A 115 -0.32 11.11 -18.45
CA GLU A 115 0.95 11.46 -17.82
C GLU A 115 1.86 12.27 -18.75
N SER A 116 2.73 13.09 -18.17
CA SER A 116 3.68 13.93 -18.91
C SER A 116 4.87 14.32 -18.03
N GLY A 117 5.96 14.80 -18.61
CA GLY A 117 7.15 15.24 -17.88
C GLY A 117 8.25 14.20 -17.78
N GLU A 118 9.34 14.59 -17.11
CA GLU A 118 10.59 13.83 -17.02
C GLU A 118 10.80 13.18 -15.64
N PHE A 119 10.01 13.58 -14.64
CA PHE A 119 10.02 12.99 -13.31
C PHE A 119 8.98 11.87 -13.21
N TYR A 120 9.07 11.05 -12.16
CA TYR A 120 8.19 9.92 -11.94
C TYR A 120 7.63 9.94 -10.53
N THR A 121 6.32 9.78 -10.38
CA THR A 121 5.71 9.44 -9.09
C THR A 121 5.33 7.97 -9.05
N THR A 122 5.39 7.35 -7.87
CA THR A 122 4.99 5.94 -7.70
C THR A 122 3.60 5.79 -7.09
N LEU A 123 2.80 4.89 -7.68
CA LEU A 123 1.48 4.48 -7.19
C LEU A 123 1.53 3.18 -6.37
N SER A 124 2.72 2.60 -6.20
CA SER A 124 2.96 1.44 -5.34
C SER A 124 4.02 1.74 -4.29
N LEU A 125 4.04 0.92 -3.25
CA LEU A 125 5.16 0.94 -2.32
C LEU A 125 6.42 0.45 -3.01
N THR A 126 7.41 1.32 -3.08
CA THR A 126 8.63 1.08 -3.84
C THR A 126 9.80 0.89 -2.90
N TYR A 127 10.59 -0.17 -3.13
CA TYR A 127 11.91 -0.30 -2.53
C TYR A 127 12.93 0.21 -3.54
N PRO A 128 13.41 1.46 -3.41
CA PRO A 128 14.29 2.04 -4.41
C PRO A 128 15.64 1.32 -4.44
N THR A 129 16.12 1.03 -5.65
CA THR A 129 17.42 0.40 -5.89
C THR A 129 18.56 1.39 -5.72
N SER A 130 18.31 2.69 -5.99
CA SER A 130 19.24 3.79 -5.72
C SER A 130 18.58 4.89 -4.91
N LEU A 131 19.31 5.50 -3.97
CA LEU A 131 18.83 6.69 -3.27
C LEU A 131 19.04 7.97 -4.10
N ASP A 132 19.95 7.94 -5.06
CA ASP A 132 20.30 9.10 -5.90
C ASP A 132 19.16 9.44 -6.88
N SER A 133 18.30 8.47 -7.17
CA SER A 133 17.12 8.65 -8.03
C SER A 133 16.01 9.45 -7.33
N VAL A 134 16.05 9.56 -5.99
CA VAL A 134 14.93 10.06 -5.20
C VAL A 134 14.96 11.58 -5.10
N VAL A 135 13.93 12.22 -5.64
CA VAL A 135 13.72 13.67 -5.55
C VAL A 135 12.91 14.01 -4.30
N TYR A 136 11.82 13.28 -4.06
CA TYR A 136 11.00 13.42 -2.87
C TYR A 136 10.71 12.07 -2.24
N TRP A 137 11.14 11.92 -0.99
CA TRP A 137 10.97 10.68 -0.23
C TRP A 137 9.87 10.84 0.83
N LYS A 138 8.85 9.98 0.77
CA LYS A 138 7.92 9.77 1.90
C LYS A 138 8.13 8.37 2.49
N PRO A 139 8.82 8.21 3.63
CA PRO A 139 9.20 6.90 4.13
C PRO A 139 8.03 6.21 4.81
N VAL A 140 7.88 4.92 4.53
CA VAL A 140 6.96 4.05 5.28
C VAL A 140 7.68 2.78 5.72
N VAL A 141 7.49 2.43 7.00
CA VAL A 141 8.00 1.16 7.54
C VAL A 141 6.98 0.06 7.26
N ARG A 142 7.34 -0.90 6.42
CA ARG A 142 6.53 -2.09 6.14
C ARG A 142 7.02 -3.25 6.98
N GLY A 143 6.09 -3.87 7.68
CA GLY A 143 6.29 -5.11 8.42
C GLY A 143 5.03 -5.94 8.33
N GLY A 144 4.79 -6.79 9.32
CA GLY A 144 3.57 -7.60 9.35
C GLY A 144 3.82 -8.94 10.00
N TRP A 145 3.02 -9.91 9.60
CA TRP A 145 3.07 -11.27 10.13
C TRP A 145 3.09 -12.26 8.96
N ILE A 146 3.85 -13.33 9.14
CA ILE A 146 3.88 -14.46 8.22
C ILE A 146 3.11 -15.58 8.92
N ASN A 147 1.99 -15.98 8.32
CA ASN A 147 1.17 -17.06 8.84
C ASN A 147 1.56 -18.35 8.12
N THR A 148 2.04 -19.33 8.88
CA THR A 148 2.30 -20.69 8.38
C THR A 148 1.36 -21.67 9.05
N ALA A 149 1.33 -22.91 8.59
CA ALA A 149 0.55 -23.97 9.22
C ALA A 149 0.98 -24.23 10.69
N LYS A 150 2.22 -23.89 11.05
CA LYS A 150 2.81 -24.21 12.36
C LYS A 150 2.89 -23.00 13.30
N ALA A 151 3.05 -21.79 12.77
CA ALA A 151 3.35 -20.61 13.57
C ALA A 151 2.93 -19.31 12.88
N THR A 152 2.85 -18.25 13.69
CA THR A 152 2.74 -16.87 13.23
C THR A 152 4.02 -16.15 13.58
N ILE A 153 4.81 -15.79 12.56
CA ILE A 153 6.16 -15.23 12.73
C ILE A 153 6.11 -13.73 12.40
N ARG A 154 6.86 -12.92 13.16
CA ARG A 154 6.92 -11.48 12.91
C ARG A 154 7.77 -11.20 11.67
N LYS A 155 7.17 -10.57 10.67
CA LYS A 155 7.89 -10.17 9.45
C LYS A 155 8.92 -9.09 9.79
N PRO A 156 10.17 -9.19 9.32
CA PRO A 156 11.15 -8.13 9.43
C PRO A 156 10.64 -6.80 8.87
N LYS A 157 11.12 -5.70 9.44
CA LYS A 157 10.71 -4.35 9.03
C LYS A 157 11.62 -3.85 7.92
N VAL A 158 11.04 -3.33 6.85
CA VAL A 158 11.74 -2.71 5.72
C VAL A 158 11.22 -1.29 5.53
N ILE A 159 12.12 -0.33 5.29
CA ILE A 159 11.74 1.04 4.95
C ILE A 159 11.56 1.10 3.43
N MET A 160 10.43 1.64 2.98
CA MET A 160 10.07 1.78 1.57
C MET A 160 9.66 3.23 1.29
N ALA A 161 9.72 3.63 0.03
CA ALA A 161 9.08 4.84 -0.46
C ALA A 161 7.57 4.60 -0.56
N SER A 162 6.77 5.47 0.03
CA SER A 162 5.31 5.37 -0.04
C SER A 162 4.78 5.87 -1.40
N GLU A 163 3.52 5.54 -1.67
CA GLU A 163 2.79 6.11 -2.81
C GLU A 163 2.85 7.65 -2.78
N GLY A 164 3.09 8.26 -3.94
CA GLY A 164 3.32 9.70 -4.09
C GLY A 164 4.78 10.17 -3.89
N SER A 165 5.72 9.27 -3.59
CA SER A 165 7.16 9.61 -3.65
C SER A 165 7.58 9.91 -5.10
N ILE A 166 8.63 10.72 -5.29
CA ILE A 166 9.05 11.23 -6.61
C ILE A 166 10.50 10.87 -6.90
N PHE A 167 10.76 10.47 -8.15
CA PHE A 167 12.06 10.07 -8.69
C PHE A 167 12.41 10.90 -9.94
N ASN A 168 13.71 11.13 -10.18
CA ASN A 168 14.24 11.81 -11.37
C ASN A 168 14.54 10.86 -12.54
N GLU A 169 14.41 9.56 -12.32
CA GLU A 169 14.56 8.51 -13.32
C GLU A 169 13.54 7.38 -13.08
N ALA A 170 13.45 6.45 -14.01
CA ALA A 170 12.55 5.32 -13.94
C ALA A 170 13.05 4.27 -12.92
N GLU A 171 12.85 4.52 -11.63
CA GLU A 171 13.17 3.60 -10.54
C GLU A 171 12.22 2.40 -10.54
N GLU A 172 12.63 1.26 -11.08
CA GLU A 172 11.82 0.03 -11.13
C GLU A 172 11.50 -0.57 -9.75
N GLY A 173 12.29 -0.22 -8.74
CA GLY A 173 12.30 -0.88 -7.44
C GLY A 173 12.65 -2.37 -7.51
N ASP A 174 12.52 -3.08 -6.38
CA ASP A 174 12.92 -4.48 -6.30
C ASP A 174 11.98 -5.36 -5.47
N VAL A 175 11.98 -6.66 -5.76
CA VAL A 175 11.33 -7.70 -4.95
C VAL A 175 12.36 -8.27 -3.99
N ILE A 176 12.26 -7.88 -2.72
CA ILE A 176 13.22 -8.30 -1.71
C ILE A 176 12.92 -9.73 -1.26
N ASN A 177 13.90 -10.63 -1.41
CA ASN A 177 13.86 -11.92 -0.75
C ASN A 177 14.30 -11.77 0.72
N LEU A 178 13.33 -11.78 1.63
CA LEU A 178 13.58 -11.62 3.06
C LEU A 178 14.28 -12.83 3.66
N SER A 179 14.19 -14.01 3.05
CA SER A 179 14.91 -15.20 3.53
C SER A 179 16.43 -15.08 3.34
N ILE A 180 16.88 -14.32 2.35
CA ILE A 180 18.30 -14.04 2.14
C ILE A 180 18.77 -12.98 3.13
N ALA A 181 17.98 -11.91 3.31
CA ALA A 181 18.28 -10.84 4.26
C ALA A 181 18.24 -11.32 5.73
N TYR A 182 17.45 -12.36 6.03
CA TYR A 182 17.27 -12.94 7.35
C TYR A 182 17.35 -14.47 7.26
N SER A 183 18.57 -15.01 7.38
CA SER A 183 18.93 -16.40 7.05
C SER A 183 18.14 -17.51 7.74
N ASP A 184 17.51 -17.23 8.89
CA ASP A 184 16.72 -18.22 9.63
C ASP A 184 15.22 -18.16 9.28
N LEU A 185 14.78 -17.14 8.53
CA LEU A 185 13.36 -16.95 8.21
C LEU A 185 12.80 -18.08 7.35
N SER A 186 13.53 -18.55 6.33
CA SER A 186 13.09 -19.67 5.49
C SER A 186 13.04 -20.98 6.25
N LYS A 187 13.94 -21.20 7.22
CA LYS A 187 13.93 -22.39 8.07
C LYS A 187 12.70 -22.41 8.98
N GLU A 188 12.35 -21.27 9.57
CA GLU A 188 11.19 -21.15 10.45
C GLU A 188 9.86 -21.22 9.67
N THR A 189 9.81 -20.60 8.50
CA THR A 189 8.59 -20.53 7.68
C THR A 189 8.39 -21.76 6.78
N GLY A 190 9.47 -22.46 6.44
CA GLY A 190 9.49 -23.61 5.53
C GLY A 190 9.45 -23.25 4.04
N HIS A 191 9.56 -21.97 3.69
CA HIS A 191 9.56 -21.46 2.31
C HIS A 191 10.21 -20.08 2.24
N ASP A 192 10.48 -19.59 1.02
CA ASP A 192 11.00 -18.24 0.85
C ASP A 192 9.92 -17.17 0.96
N VAL A 193 10.27 -16.06 1.61
CA VAL A 193 9.36 -14.95 1.86
C VAL A 193 9.80 -13.72 1.08
N TYR A 194 8.94 -13.28 0.16
CA TYR A 194 9.20 -12.12 -0.67
C TYR A 194 8.41 -10.89 -0.19
N LEU A 195 9.03 -9.72 -0.33
CA LEU A 195 8.37 -8.43 -0.17
C LEU A 195 8.36 -7.73 -1.53
N ASN A 196 7.18 -7.51 -2.09
CA ASN A 196 7.05 -6.74 -3.32
C ASN A 196 7.34 -5.27 -3.04
N GLY A 197 8.40 -4.75 -3.66
CA GLY A 197 8.77 -3.34 -3.70
C GLY A 197 8.97 -2.82 -5.12
N ARG A 198 8.37 -3.48 -6.11
CA ARG A 198 8.35 -2.98 -7.50
C ARG A 198 7.50 -1.72 -7.59
N SER A 199 8.01 -0.73 -8.30
CA SER A 199 7.31 0.52 -8.51
C SER A 199 6.16 0.36 -9.51
N PHE A 200 5.19 1.26 -9.41
CA PHE A 200 4.20 1.52 -10.45
C PHE A 200 4.33 2.99 -10.78
N LEU A 201 5.14 3.30 -11.79
CA LEU A 201 5.52 4.67 -12.08
C LEU A 201 4.52 5.36 -13.01
N VAL A 202 4.29 6.63 -12.74
CA VAL A 202 3.56 7.56 -13.60
C VAL A 202 4.42 8.80 -13.78
N ARG A 203 4.56 9.26 -15.02
CA ARG A 203 5.31 10.47 -15.36
C ARG A 203 4.61 11.72 -14.83
N MET A 204 5.42 12.64 -14.31
CA MET A 204 4.97 13.93 -13.82
C MET A 204 5.92 15.08 -14.17
N VAL A 205 5.36 16.27 -14.17
CA VAL A 205 6.06 17.54 -14.25
C VAL A 205 6.23 18.09 -12.84
N ILE A 206 7.44 18.48 -12.47
CA ILE A 206 7.70 19.31 -11.30
C ILE A 206 7.80 20.75 -11.82
N PRO A 207 6.91 21.66 -11.40
CA PRO A 207 7.05 23.08 -11.74
C PRO A 207 8.36 23.62 -11.20
N ASP A 208 9.12 24.36 -12.02
CA ASP A 208 10.29 25.09 -11.53
C ASP A 208 9.84 26.10 -10.45
N GLU A 209 10.54 26.13 -9.32
CA GLU A 209 10.34 27.16 -8.31
C GLU A 209 10.62 28.53 -8.95
N THR A 210 9.57 29.32 -9.18
CA THR A 210 9.67 30.73 -9.59
C THR A 210 9.62 31.64 -8.38
#